data_AF-A0A6G3X246-F1
#
_entry.id   AF-A0A6G3X246-F1
#
_cell.length_a   1.000
_cell.length_b   1.000
_cell.length_c   1.000
_cell.angle_alpha   90.00
_cell.angle_beta   90.00
_cell.angle_gamma   90.00
#
_symmetry.space_group_name_H-M   'P 1'
#
loop_
_entity.id
_entity.type
_entity.pdbx_description
1 polymer ?
#
loop_
_entity_poly.entity_id
_entity_poly.type
_entity_poly.pdbx_seq_one_letter_code
_entity_poly.pdbx_strand_id
1 'polypeptide(L)'
;MFRDDWGIPHLRAADALALARAQGHVTALDRAWQLETERHRLLGTSASVLGAEAVDWDRFVRRARLADTARRCFDRLAPETAAWVGAYVDGVNDGLAEGASHAPEFAAVDGAPGRWEPWTPLGVWLSTHILFAGFPTKLWREEVAHRLGEDRMTLFATDGPGTAGSNGWLLSGERTA
;
A
#
# COMPACT_ATOMS: atom_id res chain seq x y z
N MET A 1 -23.31 -5.22 -6.87
CA MET A 1 -22.46 -5.68 -5.74
C MET A 1 -23.29 -6.60 -4.88
N PHE A 2 -22.72 -7.72 -4.44
CA PHE A 2 -23.32 -8.65 -3.48
C PHE A 2 -22.32 -8.83 -2.33
N ARG A 3 -22.79 -8.94 -1.08
CA ARG A 3 -21.95 -9.34 0.05
C ARG A 3 -22.41 -10.71 0.52
N ASP A 4 -21.46 -11.60 0.76
CA ASP A 4 -21.77 -12.90 1.37
C ASP A 4 -21.99 -12.79 2.89
N ASP A 5 -22.25 -13.92 3.54
CA ASP A 5 -22.54 -13.99 4.98
C ASP A 5 -21.36 -13.52 5.86
N TRP A 6 -20.15 -13.42 5.31
CA TRP A 6 -18.96 -12.89 5.99
C TRP A 6 -18.74 -11.40 5.69
N GLY A 7 -19.66 -10.78 4.97
CA GLY A 7 -19.56 -9.39 4.53
C GLY A 7 -18.56 -9.17 3.40
N ILE A 8 -18.01 -10.23 2.78
CA ILE A 8 -17.01 -10.09 1.72
C ILE A 8 -17.72 -9.59 0.45
N PRO A 9 -17.25 -8.48 -0.16
CA PRO A 9 -17.88 -7.93 -1.34
C PRO A 9 -17.49 -8.71 -2.62
N HIS A 10 -18.51 -9.18 -3.32
CA HIS A 10 -18.43 -9.78 -4.66
C HIS A 10 -18.87 -8.74 -5.70
N LEU A 11 -17.94 -8.37 -6.57
CA LEU A 11 -18.10 -7.30 -7.55
C LEU A 11 -18.27 -7.86 -8.96
N ARG A 12 -19.15 -7.23 -9.73
CA ARG A 12 -19.35 -7.50 -11.16
C ARG A 12 -19.53 -6.16 -11.85
N ALA A 13 -18.89 -5.99 -13.00
CA ALA A 13 -18.98 -4.78 -13.82
C ALA A 13 -18.89 -5.15 -15.30
N ALA A 14 -19.24 -4.22 -16.17
CA ALA A 14 -19.25 -4.43 -17.63
C ALA A 14 -17.84 -4.51 -18.24
N ASP A 15 -16.86 -3.90 -17.59
CA ASP A 15 -15.45 -3.86 -18.03
C ASP A 15 -14.49 -3.77 -16.83
N ALA A 16 -13.19 -3.91 -17.11
CA ALA A 16 -12.14 -3.95 -16.11
C ALA A 16 -11.94 -2.62 -15.36
N LEU A 17 -12.18 -1.47 -16.00
CA LEU A 17 -12.02 -0.15 -15.36
C LEU A 17 -13.19 0.13 -14.42
N ALA A 18 -14.42 -0.20 -14.85
CA ALA A 18 -15.59 -0.16 -13.99
C ALA A 18 -15.45 -1.11 -12.79
N LEU A 19 -14.85 -2.28 -13.00
CA LEU A 19 -14.55 -3.21 -11.89
C LEU A 19 -13.52 -2.64 -10.93
N ALA A 20 -12.44 -2.03 -11.42
CA ALA A 20 -11.41 -1.39 -10.60
C ALA A 20 -11.99 -0.25 -9.75
N ARG A 21 -12.83 0.60 -10.35
CA ARG A 21 -13.57 1.67 -9.64
C ARG A 21 -14.49 1.09 -8.57
N ALA A 22 -15.28 0.07 -8.90
CA ALA A 22 -16.14 -0.59 -7.91
C ALA A 22 -15.33 -1.19 -6.75
N GLN A 23 -14.14 -1.74 -7.04
CA GLN A 23 -13.22 -2.27 -6.03
C GLN A 23 -12.69 -1.17 -5.12
N GLY A 24 -12.28 -0.03 -5.67
CA GLY A 24 -11.85 1.12 -4.87
C GLY A 24 -12.97 1.64 -3.97
N HIS A 25 -14.17 1.78 -4.51
CA HIS A 25 -15.33 2.29 -3.78
C HIS A 25 -15.71 1.40 -2.61
N VAL A 26 -15.87 0.09 -2.82
CA VAL A 26 -16.20 -0.83 -1.70
C VAL A 26 -15.08 -0.91 -0.68
N THR A 27 -13.82 -0.79 -1.12
CA THR A 27 -12.67 -0.75 -0.19
C THR A 27 -12.74 0.50 0.69
N ALA A 28 -13.12 1.66 0.13
CA ALA A 28 -13.30 2.88 0.92
C ALA A 28 -14.44 2.76 1.93
N LEU A 29 -15.58 2.18 1.55
CA LEU A 29 -16.69 1.94 2.48
C LEU A 29 -16.27 1.05 3.66
N ASP A 30 -15.48 0.00 3.40
CA ASP A 30 -15.13 -0.98 4.42
C ASP A 30 -13.89 -0.60 5.25
N ARG A 31 -12.98 0.19 4.67
CA ARG A 31 -11.60 0.36 5.19
C ARG A 31 -11.16 1.82 5.22
N ALA A 32 -12.08 2.79 5.25
CA ALA A 32 -11.76 4.22 5.20
C ALA A 32 -10.62 4.62 6.15
N TRP A 33 -10.67 4.21 7.42
CA TRP A 33 -9.62 4.54 8.40
C TRP A 33 -8.27 3.92 8.04
N GLN A 34 -8.26 2.67 7.57
CA GLN A 34 -7.05 2.00 7.12
C GLN A 34 -6.45 2.72 5.91
N LEU A 35 -7.28 3.10 4.93
CA LEU A 35 -6.83 3.85 3.75
C LEU A 35 -6.22 5.20 4.14
N GLU A 36 -6.84 5.91 5.08
CA GLU A 36 -6.32 7.19 5.55
C GLU A 36 -5.03 7.03 6.35
N THR A 37 -4.95 6.01 7.21
CA THR A 37 -3.73 5.68 7.95
C THR A 37 -2.58 5.38 6.99
N GLU A 38 -2.80 4.57 5.96
CA GLU A 38 -1.77 4.26 4.97
C GLU A 38 -1.37 5.48 4.13
N ARG A 39 -2.33 6.37 3.80
CA ARG A 39 -2.04 7.66 3.16
C ARG A 39 -1.13 8.52 4.03
N HIS A 40 -1.35 8.57 5.33
CA HIS A 40 -0.46 9.27 6.24
C HIS A 40 0.91 8.57 6.37
N ARG A 41 0.94 7.24 6.48
CA ARG A 41 2.19 6.46 6.59
C ARG A 41 3.08 6.63 5.36
N LEU A 42 2.54 6.64 4.15
CA LEU A 42 3.34 6.81 2.93
C LEU A 42 3.82 8.26 2.72
N LEU A 43 3.07 9.25 3.21
CA LEU A 43 3.44 10.67 3.16
C LEU A 43 4.40 11.08 4.29
N GLY A 44 4.57 10.21 5.27
CA GLY A 44 5.29 10.50 6.51
C GLY A 44 4.61 11.59 7.31
N THR A 45 3.29 11.50 7.46
CA THR A 45 2.46 12.39 8.29
C THR A 45 1.67 11.60 9.33
N SER A 46 2.01 10.33 9.57
CA SER A 46 1.26 9.46 10.48
C SER A 46 1.33 9.87 11.95
N ALA A 47 2.36 10.60 12.37
CA ALA A 47 2.44 11.14 13.71
C ALA A 47 1.35 12.18 14.03
N SER A 48 0.74 12.82 13.02
CA SER A 48 -0.36 13.77 13.26
C SER A 48 -1.66 13.09 13.71
N VAL A 49 -1.78 11.78 13.50
CA VAL A 49 -2.99 11.00 13.84
C VAL A 49 -2.69 9.83 14.79
N LEU A 50 -1.51 9.22 14.72
CA LEU A 50 -1.09 8.09 15.57
C LEU A 50 -0.22 8.52 16.76
N GLY A 51 0.20 9.79 16.82
CA GLY A 51 1.03 10.33 17.90
C GLY A 51 2.53 10.13 17.72
N ALA A 52 3.29 10.46 18.77
CA ALA A 52 4.74 10.64 18.71
C ALA A 52 5.53 9.38 18.32
N GLU A 53 5.01 8.19 18.60
CA GLU A 53 5.65 6.92 18.24
C GLU A 53 5.81 6.72 16.73
N ALA A 54 4.98 7.39 15.92
CA ALA A 54 5.05 7.31 14.46
C ALA A 54 6.08 8.27 13.83
N VAL A 55 6.72 9.15 14.62
CA VAL A 55 7.65 10.17 14.11
C VAL A 55 8.86 9.57 13.41
N ASP A 56 9.41 8.46 13.91
CA ASP A 56 10.59 7.86 13.28
C ASP A 56 10.26 7.20 11.95
N TRP A 57 9.06 6.61 11.82
CA TRP A 57 8.54 6.16 10.54
C TRP A 57 8.37 7.33 9.56
N ASP A 58 7.74 8.42 10.01
CA ASP A 58 7.51 9.61 9.19
C ASP A 58 8.83 10.22 8.67
N ARG A 59 9.85 10.29 9.53
CA ARG A 59 11.19 10.73 9.14
C ARG A 59 11.81 9.78 8.11
N PHE A 60 11.70 8.48 8.35
CA PHE A 60 12.26 7.47 7.46
C PHE A 60 11.66 7.56 6.05
N VAL A 61 10.34 7.52 5.90
CA VAL A 61 9.69 7.49 4.57
C VAL A 61 9.91 8.79 3.78
N ARG A 62 10.00 9.93 4.47
CA ARG A 62 10.36 11.22 3.84
C ARG A 62 11.80 11.22 3.34
N ARG A 63 12.75 10.72 4.14
CA ARG A 63 14.17 10.57 3.74
C ARG A 63 14.36 9.55 2.63
N ALA A 64 13.59 8.45 2.66
CA ALA A 64 13.56 7.44 1.61
C ALA A 64 12.82 7.90 0.34
N ARG A 65 12.16 9.07 0.38
CA ARG A 65 11.45 9.68 -0.76
C ARG A 65 10.39 8.74 -1.36
N LEU A 66 9.61 8.07 -0.51
CA LEU A 66 8.59 7.12 -0.98
C LEU A 66 7.54 7.77 -1.89
N ALA A 67 6.97 8.91 -1.49
CA ALA A 67 5.95 9.60 -2.27
C ALA A 67 6.49 10.10 -3.64
N ASP A 68 7.73 10.60 -3.68
CA ASP A 68 8.41 11.00 -4.92
C ASP A 68 8.61 9.81 -5.86
N THR A 69 9.07 8.68 -5.30
CA THR A 69 9.27 7.44 -6.06
C THR A 69 7.95 6.92 -6.61
N ALA A 70 6.88 6.87 -5.80
CA ALA A 70 5.55 6.44 -6.22
C ALA A 70 5.02 7.28 -7.40
N ARG A 71 5.16 8.61 -7.32
CA ARG A 71 4.77 9.52 -8.41
C ARG A 71 5.55 9.24 -9.69
N ARG A 72 6.87 9.16 -9.59
CA ARG A 72 7.74 8.86 -10.73
C ARG A 72 7.45 7.49 -11.35
N CYS A 73 7.09 6.50 -10.55
CA CYS A 73 6.68 5.19 -11.02
C CYS A 73 5.34 5.27 -11.76
N PHE A 74 4.35 5.96 -11.18
CA PHE A 74 3.05 6.18 -11.81
C PHE A 74 3.18 6.87 -13.17
N ASP A 75 3.98 7.95 -13.25
CA ASP A 75 4.23 8.71 -14.49
C ASP A 75 4.89 7.86 -15.61
N ARG A 76 5.44 6.69 -15.25
CA ARG A 76 6.12 5.76 -16.18
C ARG A 76 5.33 4.48 -16.42
N LEU A 77 4.14 4.34 -15.84
CA LEU A 77 3.27 3.21 -16.13
C LEU A 77 2.84 3.21 -17.59
N ALA A 78 2.60 2.02 -18.13
CA ALA A 78 1.90 1.89 -19.39
C ALA A 78 0.51 2.56 -19.27
N PRO A 79 -0.01 3.22 -20.32
CA PRO A 79 -1.28 3.95 -20.25
C PRO A 79 -2.45 3.12 -19.70
N GLU A 80 -2.54 1.85 -20.10
CA GLU A 80 -3.60 0.94 -19.62
C GLU A 80 -3.49 0.64 -18.12
N THR A 81 -2.28 0.43 -17.60
CA THR A 81 -2.05 0.23 -16.16
C THR A 81 -2.36 1.50 -15.38
N ALA A 82 -1.94 2.66 -15.88
CA ALA A 82 -2.23 3.94 -15.24
C ALA A 82 -3.75 4.20 -15.19
N ALA A 83 -4.48 3.87 -16.26
CA ALA A 83 -5.94 3.97 -16.30
C ALA A 83 -6.61 3.05 -15.28
N TRP A 84 -6.16 1.81 -15.14
CA TRP A 84 -6.69 0.86 -14.15
C TRP A 84 -6.45 1.34 -12.71
N VAL A 85 -5.22 1.77 -12.38
CA VAL A 85 -4.89 2.31 -11.05
C VAL A 85 -5.67 3.58 -10.77
N GLY A 86 -5.79 4.47 -11.76
CA GLY A 86 -6.60 5.69 -11.67
C GLY A 86 -8.07 5.39 -11.38
N ALA A 87 -8.67 4.43 -12.09
CA ALA A 87 -10.06 4.03 -11.86
C ALA A 87 -10.29 3.50 -10.44
N TYR A 88 -9.36 2.71 -9.89
CA TYR A 88 -9.40 2.30 -8.48
C TYR A 88 -9.36 3.50 -7.53
N VAL A 89 -8.47 4.48 -7.77
CA VAL A 89 -8.36 5.69 -6.96
C VAL A 89 -9.61 6.56 -7.05
N ASP A 90 -10.24 6.68 -8.23
CA ASP A 90 -11.53 7.36 -8.38
C ASP A 90 -12.57 6.72 -7.46
N GLY A 91 -12.68 5.40 -7.48
CA GLY A 91 -13.62 4.68 -6.63
C GLY A 91 -13.35 4.90 -5.14
N VAL A 92 -12.08 4.86 -4.74
CA VAL A 92 -11.67 5.16 -3.36
C VAL A 92 -12.13 6.57 -2.96
N ASN A 93 -11.86 7.57 -3.79
CA ASN A 93 -12.26 8.95 -3.53
C ASN A 93 -13.78 9.12 -3.49
N ASP A 94 -14.52 8.43 -4.37
CA ASP A 94 -15.99 8.46 -4.40
C ASP A 94 -16.61 7.89 -3.12
N GLY A 95 -15.98 6.88 -2.49
CA GLY A 95 -16.50 6.21 -1.29
C GLY A 95 -15.95 6.72 0.04
N LEU A 96 -14.84 7.48 0.04
CA LEU A 96 -14.08 7.82 1.26
C LEU A 96 -14.89 8.62 2.27
N ALA A 97 -15.69 9.59 1.82
CA ALA A 97 -16.51 10.41 2.72
C ALA A 97 -17.59 9.58 3.43
N GLU A 98 -18.25 8.68 2.70
CA GLU A 98 -19.25 7.78 3.26
C GLU A 98 -18.60 6.78 4.21
N GLY A 99 -17.52 6.12 3.79
CA GLY A 99 -16.78 5.18 4.65
C GLY A 99 -16.28 5.85 5.95
N ALA A 100 -15.78 7.08 5.86
CA ALA A 100 -15.32 7.82 7.03
C ALA A 100 -16.44 8.17 8.01
N SER A 101 -17.67 8.45 7.53
CA SER A 101 -18.81 8.72 8.41
C SER A 101 -19.22 7.53 9.28
N HIS A 102 -18.84 6.31 8.88
CA HIS A 102 -19.13 5.07 9.61
C HIS A 102 -17.94 4.55 10.43
N ALA A 103 -16.77 5.17 10.31
CA ALA A 103 -15.53 4.76 10.98
C ALA A 103 -15.29 5.60 12.25
N PRO A 104 -15.44 5.04 13.46
CA PRO A 104 -15.34 5.79 14.72
C PRO A 104 -13.97 6.43 14.96
N GLU A 105 -12.91 5.93 14.33
CA GLU A 105 -11.55 6.45 14.45
C GLU A 105 -11.42 7.88 13.95
N PHE A 106 -12.15 8.28 12.90
CA PHE A 106 -12.16 9.66 12.41
C PHE A 106 -12.72 10.63 13.46
N ALA A 107 -13.81 10.26 14.13
CA ALA A 107 -14.37 11.05 15.22
C ALA A 107 -13.43 11.11 16.43
N ALA A 108 -12.71 10.03 16.72
CA ALA A 108 -11.76 9.96 17.84
C ALA A 108 -10.55 10.91 17.66
N VAL A 109 -10.15 11.20 16.43
CA VAL A 109 -9.02 12.10 16.12
C VAL A 109 -9.45 13.48 15.60
N ASP A 110 -10.75 13.79 15.62
CA ASP A 110 -11.34 14.99 15.00
C ASP A 110 -10.83 15.20 13.55
N GLY A 111 -10.75 14.10 12.80
CA GLY A 111 -10.15 14.04 11.48
C GLY A 111 -11.18 13.85 10.36
N ALA A 112 -10.78 14.21 9.15
CA ALA A 112 -11.54 13.96 7.93
C ALA A 112 -10.66 13.20 6.91
N PRO A 113 -11.24 12.34 6.05
CA PRO A 113 -10.48 11.64 5.03
C PRO A 113 -9.84 12.63 4.05
N GLY A 114 -8.57 12.39 3.72
CA GLY A 114 -7.90 13.11 2.65
C GLY A 114 -8.30 12.59 1.27
N ARG A 115 -7.84 13.31 0.24
CA ARG A 115 -7.97 12.87 -1.15
C ARG A 115 -6.79 11.97 -1.53
N TRP A 116 -7.08 10.85 -2.18
CA TRP A 116 -6.06 10.00 -2.80
C TRP A 116 -5.69 10.55 -4.18
N GLU A 117 -4.39 10.60 -4.44
CA GLU A 117 -3.86 10.92 -5.77
C GLU A 117 -3.68 9.62 -6.58
N PRO A 118 -3.63 9.68 -7.93
CA PRO A 118 -3.52 8.47 -8.76
C PRO A 118 -2.31 7.58 -8.43
N TRP A 119 -1.22 8.16 -7.92
CA TRP A 119 -0.01 7.45 -7.52
C TRP A 119 -0.06 6.86 -6.10
N THR A 120 -1.08 7.19 -5.30
CA THR A 120 -1.20 6.78 -3.89
C THR A 120 -1.12 5.26 -3.69
N PRO A 121 -1.78 4.39 -4.51
CA PRO A 121 -1.66 2.94 -4.36
C PRO A 121 -0.21 2.42 -4.46
N LEU A 122 0.61 3.01 -5.34
CA LEU A 122 2.03 2.66 -5.45
C LEU A 122 2.81 3.09 -4.19
N GLY A 123 2.44 4.24 -3.62
CA GLY A 123 3.01 4.72 -2.36
C GLY A 123 2.68 3.80 -1.18
N VAL A 124 1.45 3.32 -1.08
CA VAL A 124 1.03 2.32 -0.09
C VAL A 124 1.83 1.04 -0.29
N TRP A 125 1.93 0.53 -1.53
CA TRP A 125 2.71 -0.66 -1.83
C TRP A 125 4.18 -0.52 -1.40
N LEU A 126 4.83 0.60 -1.73
CA LEU A 126 6.22 0.87 -1.30
C LEU A 126 6.33 0.97 0.23
N SER A 127 5.41 1.66 0.89
CA SER A 127 5.33 1.81 2.35
C SER A 127 5.26 0.45 3.05
N THR A 128 4.41 -0.46 2.56
CA THR A 128 4.30 -1.82 3.09
C THR A 128 5.57 -2.62 2.85
N HIS A 129 6.17 -2.57 1.66
CA HIS A 129 7.22 -3.49 1.24
C HIS A 129 8.64 -3.03 1.58
N ILE A 130 8.86 -1.75 1.89
CA ILE A 130 10.22 -1.21 2.06
C ILE A 130 11.02 -1.93 3.15
N LEU A 131 10.39 -2.33 4.26
CA LEU A 131 11.06 -3.07 5.35
C LEU A 131 11.15 -4.59 5.11
N PHE A 132 10.33 -5.14 4.23
CA PHE A 132 10.43 -6.55 3.80
C PHE A 132 11.43 -6.74 2.66
N ALA A 133 11.83 -5.67 1.99
CA ALA A 133 12.85 -5.69 0.95
C ALA A 133 14.25 -5.93 1.54
N GLY A 134 15.23 -6.21 0.70
CA GLY A 134 16.58 -6.57 1.14
C GLY A 134 17.44 -5.44 1.71
N PHE A 135 16.91 -4.23 1.97
CA PHE A 135 17.77 -3.16 2.51
C PHE A 135 18.23 -3.41 3.96
N PRO A 136 17.40 -3.93 4.89
CA PRO A 136 17.87 -4.25 6.23
C PRO A 136 18.96 -5.33 6.18
N THR A 137 18.80 -6.33 5.32
CA THR A 137 19.83 -7.33 5.02
C THR A 137 21.13 -6.68 4.53
N LYS A 138 21.06 -5.70 3.61
CA LYS A 138 22.26 -4.99 3.12
C LYS A 138 22.97 -4.23 4.23
N LEU A 139 22.21 -3.50 5.06
CA LEU A 139 22.78 -2.78 6.21
C LEU A 139 23.38 -3.73 7.24
N TRP A 140 22.72 -4.87 7.50
CA TRP A 140 23.25 -5.90 8.38
C TRP A 140 24.57 -6.49 7.87
N ARG A 141 24.62 -6.81 6.58
CA ARG A 141 25.84 -7.29 5.91
C ARG A 141 26.98 -6.29 5.98
N GLU A 142 26.67 -5.01 5.79
CA GLU A 142 27.64 -3.90 5.92
C GLU A 142 28.21 -3.81 7.35
N GLU A 143 27.35 -3.89 8.38
CA GLU A 143 27.79 -3.89 9.78
C GLU A 143 28.66 -5.13 10.10
N VAL A 144 28.30 -6.31 9.59
CA VAL A 144 29.12 -7.53 9.76
C VAL A 144 30.49 -7.36 9.11
N ALA A 145 30.54 -6.87 7.87
CA ALA A 145 31.79 -6.61 7.18
C ALA A 145 32.68 -5.62 7.94
N HIS A 146 32.10 -4.51 8.42
CA HIS A 146 32.81 -3.49 9.18
C HIS A 146 33.35 -3.98 10.53
N ARG A 147 32.61 -4.85 11.24
CA ARG A 147 32.97 -5.28 12.60
C ARG A 147 33.80 -6.55 12.64
N LEU A 148 33.56 -7.48 11.71
CA LEU A 148 34.06 -8.85 11.77
C LEU A 148 34.87 -9.27 10.53
N GLY A 149 34.87 -8.47 9.46
CA GLY A 149 35.51 -8.80 8.19
C GLY A 149 34.52 -9.41 7.18
N GLU A 150 34.77 -9.16 5.89
CA GLU A 150 33.93 -9.64 4.78
C GLU A 150 33.81 -11.18 4.75
N ASP A 151 34.87 -11.88 5.14
CA ASP A 151 34.92 -13.35 5.22
C ASP A 151 33.88 -13.93 6.20
N ARG A 152 33.36 -13.11 7.12
CA ARG A 152 32.36 -13.51 8.12
C ARG A 152 30.93 -13.25 7.70
N MET A 153 30.67 -12.52 6.61
CA MET A 153 29.32 -12.16 6.19
C MET A 153 28.39 -13.36 5.98
N THR A 154 28.93 -14.46 5.43
CA THR A 154 28.14 -15.68 5.14
C THR A 154 27.74 -16.44 6.40
N LEU A 155 28.48 -16.28 7.51
CA LEU A 155 28.16 -16.89 8.80
C LEU A 155 26.97 -16.23 9.49
N PHE A 156 26.66 -14.98 9.12
CA PHE A 156 25.57 -14.18 9.68
C PHE A 156 24.49 -13.85 8.64
N ALA A 157 24.43 -14.59 7.53
CA ALA A 157 23.39 -14.42 6.53
C ALA A 157 22.04 -14.89 7.10
N THR A 158 21.10 -13.96 7.23
CA THR A 158 19.73 -14.23 7.70
C THR A 158 18.78 -14.65 6.57
N ASP A 159 19.22 -14.47 5.33
CA ASP A 159 18.44 -14.73 4.13
C ASP A 159 18.86 -16.10 3.60
N GLY A 160 18.05 -17.11 3.89
CA GLY A 160 18.26 -18.47 3.37
C GLY A 160 18.20 -18.52 1.83
N PRO A 161 18.57 -19.65 1.21
CA PRO A 161 18.64 -19.79 -0.25
C PRO A 161 17.29 -19.75 -0.98
N GLY A 162 16.17 -19.57 -0.28
CA GLY A 162 14.83 -19.58 -0.86
C GLY A 162 14.13 -18.23 -0.71
N THR A 163 13.80 -17.59 -1.83
CA THR A 163 12.83 -16.51 -1.82
C THR A 163 11.43 -17.13 -1.71
N ALA A 164 10.60 -16.59 -0.81
CA ALA A 164 9.17 -16.86 -0.84
C ALA A 164 8.62 -16.26 -2.15
N GLY A 165 8.27 -17.13 -3.12
CA GLY A 165 7.58 -16.70 -4.32
C GLY A 165 6.20 -16.16 -4.00
N SER A 166 5.71 -15.24 -4.84
CA SER A 166 4.31 -14.81 -4.81
C SER A 166 3.39 -16.02 -5.01
N ASN A 167 2.42 -16.21 -4.11
CA ASN A 167 1.36 -17.22 -4.21
C ASN A 167 0.10 -16.67 -4.91
N GLY A 168 0.19 -15.51 -5.56
CA GLY A 168 -0.90 -14.93 -6.33
C GLY A 168 -1.08 -15.63 -7.67
N TRP A 169 -2.27 -16.18 -7.90
CA TRP A 169 -2.66 -16.76 -9.19
C TRP A 169 -3.78 -15.92 -9.80
N LEU A 170 -3.66 -15.57 -11.09
CA LEU A 170 -4.73 -14.94 -11.88
C LEU A 170 -5.30 -16.00 -12.83
N LEU A 171 -6.60 -16.25 -12.75
CA LEU A 171 -7.33 -17.05 -13.73
C LEU A 171 -8.13 -16.10 -14.62
N SER A 172 -7.78 -16.01 -15.91
CA SER A 172 -8.55 -15.25 -16.89
C SER A 172 -9.86 -15.96 -17.21
N GLY A 173 -10.88 -15.21 -17.65
CA GLY A 173 -12.18 -15.76 -18.03
C GLY A 173 -12.13 -16.80 -19.16
N GLU A 174 -11.04 -16.83 -19.95
CA GLU A 174 -10.78 -17.87 -20.96
C GLU A 174 -10.57 -19.26 -20.35
N ARG A 175 -10.31 -19.35 -19.03
CA ARG A 175 -10.05 -20.60 -18.30
C ARG A 175 -11.14 -20.97 -17.30
N THR A 176 -12.28 -20.29 -17.32
CA THR A 176 -13.39 -20.50 -16.37
C THR A 176 -14.65 -21.07 -17.04
N ALA A 177 -14.53 -21.60 -18.27
CA ALA A 177 -15.62 -22.24 -19.01
C ALA A 177 -15.74 -23.74 -18.69
#